data_AF-A0A136M0Z7-F1
#
_entry.id   AF-A0A136M0Z7-F1
#
_cell.length_a   1.000
_cell.length_b   1.000
_cell.length_c   1.000
_cell.angle_alpha   90.00
_cell.angle_beta   90.00
_cell.angle_gamma   90.00
#
_symmetry.space_group_name_H-M   'P 1'
#
loop_
_entity.id
_entity.type
_entity.pdbx_description
1 polymer ?
#
loop_
_entity_poly.entity_id
_entity_poly.type
_entity_poly.pdbx_seq_one_letter_code
_entity_poly.pdbx_strand_id
1 'polypeptide(L)'
;MALTDGDKLFILETVSTVVSKAIEDNNAVIFEFMGKHFLTKEEGLTKEDAKNFATKDDLKNFATKDDLKNFATKDDLKNFATKDDLKNFATKDDLKNFATKHDLKGFATKDDFAELKSEINELKAMFIDLRHELDTEHAFRYQRLISLEARVQVLEAQKSGKS
;
A
#
# COMPACT_ATOMS: atom_id res chain seq x y z
N MET A 1 -1.95 -4.48 -14.72
CA MET A 1 -1.38 -5.34 -15.78
C MET A 1 -2.24 -5.11 -17.02
N ALA A 2 -1.70 -4.50 -18.07
CA ALA A 2 -2.48 -4.19 -19.27
C ALA A 2 -2.67 -5.47 -20.11
N LEU A 3 -3.89 -5.69 -20.62
CA LEU A 3 -4.20 -6.76 -21.57
C LEU A 3 -3.36 -6.58 -22.84
N THR A 4 -2.73 -7.65 -23.30
CA THR A 4 -2.03 -7.67 -24.58
C THR A 4 -3.01 -7.59 -25.75
N ASP A 5 -2.54 -7.20 -26.93
CA ASP A 5 -3.38 -7.21 -28.13
C ASP A 5 -3.84 -8.64 -28.49
N GLY A 6 -3.05 -9.65 -28.12
CA GLY A 6 -3.46 -11.05 -28.16
C GLY A 6 -4.61 -11.36 -27.20
N ASP A 7 -4.54 -10.86 -25.96
CA ASP A 7 -5.61 -11.04 -24.96
C ASP A 7 -6.91 -10.36 -25.40
N LYS A 8 -6.82 -9.14 -25.95
CA LYS A 8 -7.97 -8.39 -26.48
C LYS A 8 -8.61 -9.10 -27.68
N LEU A 9 -7.79 -9.61 -28.61
CA LEU A 9 -8.27 -10.35 -29.77
C LEU A 9 -8.94 -11.67 -29.36
N PHE A 10 -8.35 -12.38 -28.42
CA PHE A 10 -8.88 -13.62 -27.86
C PHE A 10 -10.23 -13.39 -27.16
N ILE A 11 -10.37 -12.31 -26.38
CA ILE A 11 -11.64 -11.95 -25.75
C ILE A 11 -12.71 -11.67 -26.81
N LEU A 12 -12.38 -10.92 -27.86
CA LEU A 12 -13.33 -10.58 -28.93
C LEU A 12 -13.80 -11.82 -29.70
N GLU A 13 -12.87 -12.71 -30.06
CA GLU A 13 -13.16 -13.95 -30.77
C GLU A 13 -13.98 -14.91 -29.90
N THR A 14 -13.67 -14.98 -28.60
CA THR A 14 -14.42 -15.78 -27.63
C THR A 14 -15.86 -15.28 -27.50
N VAL A 15 -16.06 -13.97 -27.32
CA VAL A 15 -17.40 -13.37 -27.19
C VAL A 15 -18.23 -13.56 -28.46
N SER A 16 -17.64 -13.33 -29.63
CA SER A 16 -18.30 -13.54 -30.94
C SER A 16 -18.74 -14.99 -31.14
N THR A 17 -17.89 -15.94 -30.76
CA THR A 17 -18.18 -17.39 -30.84
C THR A 17 -19.33 -17.78 -29.91
N VAL A 18 -19.29 -17.32 -28.65
CA VAL A 18 -20.32 -17.63 -27.65
C VAL A 18 -21.69 -17.08 -28.06
N VAL A 19 -21.75 -15.85 -28.57
CA VAL A 19 -23.02 -15.24 -29.03
C VAL A 19 -23.59 -15.98 -30.24
N SER A 20 -22.73 -16.32 -31.21
CA SER A 20 -23.17 -17.07 -32.41
C SER A 20 -23.74 -18.44 -32.02
N LYS A 21 -23.07 -19.15 -31.11
CA LYS A 21 -23.51 -20.45 -30.62
C LYS A 21 -24.85 -20.38 -29.85
N ALA A 22 -25.03 -19.35 -29.02
CA ALA A 22 -26.28 -19.14 -28.29
C ALA A 22 -27.48 -18.88 -29.21
N ILE A 23 -27.28 -18.18 -30.34
CA ILE A 23 -28.33 -17.96 -31.34
C ILE A 23 -28.70 -19.28 -32.04
N GLU A 24 -27.70 -20.07 -32.44
CA GLU A 24 -27.93 -21.38 -33.06
C GLU A 24 -28.67 -22.34 -32.12
N ASP A 25 -28.27 -22.39 -30.84
CA ASP A 25 -28.88 -23.25 -29.84
C ASP A 25 -30.32 -22.82 -29.53
N ASN A 26 -30.60 -21.52 -29.42
CA ASN A 26 -31.97 -21.01 -29.25
C ASN A 26 -32.85 -21.36 -30.46
N ASN A 27 -32.33 -21.22 -31.69
CA ASN A 27 -33.07 -21.59 -32.90
C ASN A 27 -33.36 -23.11 -32.95
N ALA A 28 -32.41 -23.94 -32.54
CA ALA A 28 -32.59 -25.39 -32.46
C ALA A 28 -33.66 -25.77 -31.42
N VAL A 29 -33.65 -25.13 -30.25
CA VAL A 29 -34.65 -25.34 -29.19
C VAL A 29 -36.05 -24.93 -29.66
N ILE A 30 -36.17 -23.79 -30.35
CA ILE A 30 -37.44 -23.36 -30.94
C ILE A 30 -37.93 -24.41 -31.96
N PHE A 31 -37.06 -24.89 -32.85
CA PHE A 31 -37.44 -25.89 -33.86
C PHE A 31 -37.87 -27.23 -33.23
N GLU A 32 -37.17 -27.68 -32.18
CA GLU A 32 -37.54 -28.89 -31.43
C GLU A 32 -38.87 -28.73 -30.70
N PHE A 33 -39.07 -27.59 -30.03
CA PHE A 33 -40.32 -27.26 -29.34
C PHE A 33 -41.50 -27.24 -30.33
N MET A 34 -41.33 -26.59 -31.48
CA MET A 34 -42.36 -26.52 -32.51
C MET A 34 -42.65 -27.91 -33.11
N GLY A 35 -41.59 -28.70 -33.36
CA GLY A 35 -41.73 -30.06 -33.87
C GLY A 35 -42.49 -30.99 -32.92
N LYS A 36 -42.21 -30.92 -31.61
CA LYS A 36 -42.87 -31.77 -30.60
C LYS A 36 -44.32 -31.36 -30.32
N HIS A 37 -44.63 -30.06 -30.32
CA HIS A 37 -45.97 -29.56 -29.99
C HIS A 37 -46.92 -29.43 -31.18
N PHE A 38 -46.43 -29.32 -32.41
CA PHE A 38 -47.29 -29.08 -33.59
C PHE A 38 -47.25 -30.18 -34.66
N LEU A 39 -46.31 -31.14 -34.60
CA LEU A 39 -46.24 -32.26 -35.56
C LEU A 39 -46.62 -33.63 -34.95
N THR A 40 -46.92 -33.70 -33.65
CA THR A 40 -47.43 -34.91 -33.03
C THR A 40 -48.90 -35.06 -33.41
N LYS A 41 -49.14 -35.95 -34.38
CA LYS A 41 -50.45 -36.38 -34.83
C LYS A 41 -51.27 -36.88 -33.64
N GLU A 42 -52.13 -36.03 -33.09
CA GLU A 42 -53.42 -36.51 -32.58
C GLU A 42 -54.53 -35.46 -32.64
N GLU A 43 -54.24 -34.16 -32.75
CA GLU A 43 -55.27 -33.15 -33.05
C GLU A 43 -54.78 -32.18 -34.14
N GLY A 44 -55.62 -31.97 -35.15
CA GLY A 44 -55.26 -31.52 -36.49
C GLY A 44 -54.55 -30.17 -36.60
N LEU A 45 -53.36 -30.20 -37.23
CA LEU A 45 -52.85 -29.08 -38.02
C LEU A 45 -52.74 -29.52 -39.48
N THR A 46 -53.38 -28.77 -40.37
CA THR A 46 -53.33 -28.96 -41.82
C THR A 46 -52.07 -28.32 -42.42
N LYS A 47 -51.73 -28.64 -43.68
CA LYS A 47 -50.63 -27.98 -44.42
C LYS A 47 -50.78 -26.46 -44.52
N GLU A 48 -51.99 -25.94 -44.35
CA GLU A 48 -52.27 -24.49 -44.28
C GLU A 48 -51.76 -23.90 -42.95
N ASP A 49 -51.92 -24.62 -41.83
CA ASP A 49 -51.53 -24.15 -40.50
C ASP A 49 -50.00 -24.10 -40.32
N ALA A 50 -49.27 -24.97 -41.04
CA ALA A 50 -47.81 -24.92 -41.12
C ALA A 50 -47.27 -23.64 -41.80
N LYS A 51 -48.08 -22.94 -42.61
CA LYS A 51 -47.68 -21.66 -43.23
C LYS A 51 -47.72 -20.49 -42.24
N ASN A 52 -48.43 -20.64 -41.12
CA ASN A 52 -48.50 -19.63 -40.06
C ASN A 52 -47.38 -19.78 -39.02
N PHE A 53 -46.56 -20.84 -39.13
CA PHE A 53 -45.32 -20.92 -38.39
C PHE A 53 -44.25 -20.07 -39.07
N ALA A 54 -43.52 -19.31 -38.25
CA ALA A 54 -42.46 -18.39 -38.65
C ALA A 54 -41.70 -18.93 -39.88
N THR A 55 -41.90 -18.26 -41.01
CA THR A 55 -41.23 -18.55 -42.27
C THR A 55 -39.75 -18.20 -42.14
N LYS A 56 -38.92 -18.65 -43.10
CA LYS A 56 -37.52 -18.20 -43.18
C LYS A 56 -37.38 -16.68 -43.20
N ASP A 57 -38.41 -15.96 -43.65
CA ASP A 57 -38.43 -14.50 -43.66
C ASP A 57 -38.77 -13.90 -42.27
N ASP A 58 -39.57 -14.58 -41.44
CA ASP A 58 -39.86 -14.14 -40.06
C ASP A 58 -38.65 -14.28 -39.13
N LEU A 59 -37.78 -15.27 -39.42
CA LEU A 59 -36.51 -15.47 -38.71
C LEU A 59 -35.42 -14.45 -39.09
N LYS A 60 -35.59 -13.67 -40.17
CA LYS A 60 -34.65 -12.60 -40.55
C LYS A 60 -34.64 -11.42 -39.59
N ASN A 61 -35.64 -11.31 -38.71
CA ASN A 61 -35.71 -10.29 -37.67
C ASN A 61 -34.96 -10.69 -36.38
N PHE A 62 -34.39 -11.89 -36.31
CA PHE A 62 -33.41 -12.24 -35.27
C PHE A 62 -32.03 -11.71 -35.66
N ALA A 63 -31.26 -11.25 -34.66
CA ALA A 63 -29.98 -10.59 -34.82
C ALA A 63 -29.10 -11.24 -35.91
N THR A 64 -28.90 -10.50 -37.00
CA THR A 64 -28.08 -10.86 -38.14
C THR A 64 -26.60 -10.58 -37.84
N LYS A 65 -25.70 -11.12 -38.66
CA LYS A 65 -24.26 -10.78 -38.56
C LYS A 65 -24.00 -9.27 -38.69
N ASP A 66 -24.90 -8.53 -39.34
CA ASP A 66 -24.80 -7.09 -39.46
C ASP A 66 -25.18 -6.37 -38.15
N ASP A 67 -26.08 -6.94 -37.33
CA ASP A 67 -26.42 -6.41 -36.01
C ASP A 67 -25.25 -6.54 -35.01
N LEU A 68 -24.36 -7.51 -35.24
CA LEU A 68 -23.13 -7.68 -34.46
C LEU A 68 -22.03 -6.67 -34.82
N LYS A 69 -22.15 -5.92 -35.93
CA LYS A 69 -21.17 -4.90 -36.32
C LYS A 69 -21.15 -3.68 -35.40
N ASN A 70 -22.18 -3.51 -34.57
CA ASN A 70 -22.26 -2.45 -33.56
C ASN A 70 -21.52 -2.81 -32.26
N PHE A 71 -20.96 -4.01 -32.13
CA PHE A 71 -20.07 -4.34 -31.03
C PHE A 71 -18.67 -3.78 -31.28
N ALA A 72 -17.95 -3.48 -30.18
CA ALA A 72 -16.62 -2.89 -30.21
C ALA A 72 -15.70 -3.61 -31.21
N THR A 73 -15.20 -2.86 -32.17
CA THR A 73 -14.30 -3.32 -33.22
C THR A 73 -12.84 -3.30 -32.74
N LYS A 74 -11.93 -3.90 -33.51
CA LYS A 74 -10.49 -3.80 -33.23
C LYS A 74 -9.99 -2.35 -33.18
N ASP A 75 -10.63 -1.47 -33.95
CA ASP A 75 -10.27 -0.05 -34.00
C ASP A 75 -10.69 0.68 -32.72
N ASP A 76 -11.80 0.29 -32.08
CA ASP A 76 -12.26 0.87 -30.81
C ASP A 76 -11.30 0.56 -29.64
N LEU A 77 -10.51 -0.51 -29.76
CA LEU A 77 -9.55 -0.94 -28.74
C LEU A 77 -8.15 -0.29 -28.87
N LYS A 78 -7.90 0.44 -29.97
CA LYS A 78 -6.61 1.13 -30.24
C LYS A 78 -6.38 2.35 -29.35
N ASN A 79 -7.45 2.97 -28.84
CA ASN A 79 -7.36 4.15 -27.98
C ASN A 79 -7.09 3.82 -26.49
N PHE A 80 -6.99 2.54 -26.13
CA PHE A 80 -6.62 2.15 -24.77
C PHE A 80 -5.11 2.19 -24.59
N ALA A 81 -4.67 2.64 -23.40
CA ALA A 81 -3.27 2.66 -23.01
C ALA A 81 -2.60 1.31 -23.26
N THR A 82 -1.54 1.36 -24.04
CA THR A 82 -0.69 0.23 -24.42
C THR A 82 0.39 -0.01 -23.36
N LYS A 83 1.10 -1.14 -23.46
CA LYS A 83 2.26 -1.39 -22.61
C LYS A 83 3.38 -0.35 -22.83
N ASP A 84 3.47 0.22 -24.03
CA ASP A 84 4.46 1.24 -24.36
C ASP A 84 4.15 2.58 -23.69
N ASP A 85 2.87 2.94 -23.55
CA ASP A 85 2.43 4.13 -22.81
C ASP A 85 2.81 4.07 -21.32
N LEU A 86 2.95 2.86 -20.78
CA LEU A 86 3.33 2.62 -19.39
C LEU A 86 4.85 2.58 -19.15
N LYS A 87 5.68 2.55 -20.20
CA LYS A 87 7.15 2.48 -20.07
C LYS A 87 7.78 3.73 -19.46
N ASN A 88 7.10 4.87 -19.55
CA ASN A 88 7.56 6.14 -19.00
C ASN A 88 7.22 6.34 -17.51
N PHE A 89 6.51 5.38 -16.89
CA PHE A 89 6.23 5.43 -15.46
C PHE A 89 7.38 4.81 -14.66
N ALA A 90 7.60 5.36 -13.45
CA ALA A 90 8.59 4.84 -12.52
C ALA A 90 8.36 3.34 -12.26
N THR A 91 9.40 2.56 -12.49
CA THR A 91 9.49 1.13 -12.31
C THR A 91 9.95 0.80 -10.88
N LYS A 92 9.84 -0.47 -10.50
CA LYS A 92 10.40 -0.95 -9.23
C LYS A 92 11.92 -0.81 -9.17
N ASP A 93 12.59 -0.81 -10.32
CA ASP A 93 14.05 -0.64 -10.40
C ASP A 93 14.46 0.81 -10.12
N ASP A 94 13.62 1.79 -10.48
CA ASP A 94 13.86 3.21 -10.17
C ASP A 94 13.83 3.49 -8.66
N LEU A 95 13.17 2.62 -7.88
CA LEU A 95 13.12 2.73 -6.42
C LEU A 95 14.35 2.14 -5.72
N LYS A 96 15.21 1.37 -6.41
CA LYS A 96 16.38 0.70 -5.81
C LYS A 96 17.48 1.67 -5.40
N ASN A 97 17.54 2.85 -6.01
CA ASN A 97 18.55 3.87 -5.71
C ASN A 97 18.18 4.75 -4.51
N PHE A 98 17.00 4.55 -3.91
CA PHE A 98 16.63 5.28 -2.70
C PHE A 98 17.22 4.62 -1.45
N ALA A 99 17.63 5.44 -0.50
CA ALA A 99 18.11 4.99 0.80
C ALA A 99 17.08 4.04 1.46
N THR A 100 17.54 2.84 1.78
CA THR A 100 16.77 1.80 2.42
C THR A 100 16.92 1.90 3.94
N LYS A 101 16.03 1.22 4.68
CA LYS A 101 16.17 1.09 6.14
C LYS A 101 17.51 0.46 6.56
N HIS A 102 18.16 -0.30 5.69
CA HIS A 102 19.47 -0.88 5.95
C HIS A 102 20.57 0.19 5.96
N ASP A 103 20.48 1.16 5.04
CA ASP A 103 21.46 2.25 4.92
C ASP A 103 21.45 3.18 6.14
N LEU A 104 20.38 3.15 6.94
CA LEU A 104 20.23 3.94 8.15
C LEU A 104 20.76 3.23 9.42
N LYS A 105 21.13 1.94 9.35
CA LYS A 105 21.52 1.15 10.55
C LYS A 105 22.82 1.59 11.22
N GLY A 106 23.64 2.40 10.55
CA GLY A 106 24.89 2.94 11.10
C GLY A 106 24.76 4.32 11.74
N PHE A 107 23.56 4.92 11.73
CA PHE A 107 23.34 6.25 12.30
C PHE A 107 22.87 6.17 13.75
N ALA A 108 23.29 7.15 14.54
CA ALA A 108 22.87 7.29 15.93
C ALA A 108 21.33 7.31 16.02
N THR A 109 20.79 6.50 16.92
CA THR A 109 19.37 6.37 17.16
C THR A 109 18.90 7.35 18.23
N LYS A 110 17.58 7.50 18.36
CA LYS A 110 17.01 8.29 19.45
C LYS A 110 17.35 7.72 20.82
N ASP A 111 17.52 6.40 20.91
CA ASP A 111 17.84 5.71 22.15
C ASP A 111 19.30 6.01 22.57
N ASP A 112 20.23 6.03 21.61
CA ASP A 112 21.63 6.42 21.84
C ASP A 112 21.71 7.86 22.42
N PHE A 113 20.90 8.79 21.89
CA PHE A 113 20.83 10.15 22.42
C PHE A 113 20.16 10.22 23.81
N ALA A 114 19.21 9.33 24.10
CA ALA A 114 18.56 9.27 25.40
C ALA A 114 19.53 8.74 26.47
N GLU A 115 20.30 7.70 26.14
CA GLU A 115 21.35 7.14 26.99
C GLU A 115 22.41 8.18 27.32
N LEU A 116 22.99 8.83 26.31
CA LEU A 116 23.97 9.90 26.50
C LEU A 116 23.42 11.05 27.36
N LYS A 117 22.15 11.40 27.19
CA LYS A 117 21.49 12.44 28.01
C LYS A 117 21.38 12.01 29.47
N SER A 118 21.11 10.73 29.75
CA SER A 118 21.07 10.20 31.11
C SER A 118 22.45 10.31 31.76
N GLU A 119 23.48 9.81 31.08
CA GLU A 119 24.87 9.87 31.56
C GLU A 119 25.31 11.31 31.88
N ILE A 120 24.97 12.26 30.99
CA ILE A 120 25.27 13.69 31.22
C ILE A 120 24.55 14.23 32.47
N ASN A 121 23.32 13.82 32.73
CA ASN A 121 22.57 14.29 33.89
C ASN A 121 23.13 13.70 35.20
N GLU A 122 23.51 12.43 35.19
CA GLU A 122 24.19 11.78 36.32
C GLU A 122 25.53 12.44 36.62
N LEU A 123 26.33 12.70 35.58
CA LEU A 123 27.59 13.42 35.73
C LEU A 123 27.40 14.82 36.31
N LYS A 124 26.38 15.56 35.84
CA LYS A 124 26.04 16.89 36.39
C LYS A 124 25.66 16.81 37.87
N ALA A 125 24.88 15.81 38.28
CA ALA A 125 24.52 15.62 39.67
C ALA A 125 25.77 15.38 40.54
N MET A 126 26.66 14.48 40.10
CA MET A 126 27.93 14.24 40.80
C MET A 126 28.81 15.50 40.93
N PHE A 127 28.86 16.35 39.89
CA PHE A 127 29.59 17.61 39.96
C PHE A 127 28.99 18.60 40.96
N ILE A 128 27.66 18.65 41.07
CA ILE A 128 26.97 19.50 42.04
C ILE A 128 27.27 19.01 43.47
N ASP A 129 27.20 17.71 43.70
CA ASP A 129 27.48 17.11 45.01
C ASP A 129 28.94 17.36 45.43
N LEU A 130 29.89 17.11 44.52
CA LEU A 130 31.31 17.36 44.77
C LEU A 130 31.59 18.83 45.09
N ARG A 131 30.94 19.75 44.37
CA ARG A 131 31.06 21.18 44.63
C ARG A 131 30.54 21.52 46.02
N HIS A 132 29.39 20.98 46.41
CA HIS A 132 28.81 21.22 47.72
C HIS A 132 29.68 20.66 48.85
N GLU A 133 30.26 19.47 48.67
CA GLU A 133 31.19 18.86 49.62
C GLU A 133 32.46 19.72 49.79
N LEU A 134 33.02 20.21 48.68
CA LEU A 134 34.17 21.10 48.69
C LEU A 134 33.88 22.42 49.41
N ASP A 135 32.73 23.04 49.13
CA ASP A 135 32.31 24.29 49.77
C ASP A 135 32.12 24.10 51.28
N THR A 136 31.56 22.96 51.69
CA THR A 136 31.38 22.60 53.11
C THR A 136 32.72 22.39 53.81
N GLU A 137 33.64 21.64 53.19
CA GLU A 137 34.98 21.38 53.73
C GLU A 137 35.80 22.67 53.84
N HIS A 138 35.73 23.55 52.84
CA HIS A 138 36.37 24.87 52.89
C HIS A 138 35.82 25.73 54.04
N ALA A 139 34.50 25.76 54.23
CA ALA A 139 33.90 26.48 55.34
C ALA A 139 34.37 25.94 56.70
N PHE A 140 34.41 24.61 56.86
CA PHE A 140 34.89 23.98 58.09
C PHE A 140 36.37 24.30 58.36
N ARG A 141 37.23 24.21 57.34
CA ARG A 141 38.65 24.56 57.44
C ARG A 141 38.85 26.02 57.82
N TYR A 142 38.07 26.93 57.24
CA TYR A 142 38.14 28.35 57.56
C TYR A 142 37.76 28.63 59.02
N GLN A 143 36.69 28.02 59.53
CA GLN A 143 36.32 28.14 60.95
C GLN A 143 37.39 27.56 61.89
N ARG A 144 37.97 26.41 61.52
CA ARG A 144 39.07 25.81 62.30
C ARG A 144 40.31 26.70 62.31
N LEU A 145 40.65 27.36 61.20
CA LEU A 145 41.75 28.31 61.11
C LEU A 145 41.54 29.48 62.07
N ILE A 146 40.36 30.11 62.03
CA ILE A 146 40.00 31.20 62.96
C ILE A 146 40.17 30.77 64.41
N SER A 147 39.68 29.59 64.77
CA SER A 147 39.80 29.05 66.14
C SER A 147 41.26 28.84 66.54
N LEU A 148 42.10 28.35 65.61
CA LEU A 148 43.53 28.17 65.85
C LEU A 148 44.27 29.51 65.98
N GLU A 149 43.99 30.48 65.12
CA GLU A 149 44.55 31.83 65.20
C GLU A 149 44.22 32.49 66.54
N ALA A 150 42.96 32.39 67.00
CA ALA A 150 42.55 32.89 68.30
C ALA A 150 43.32 32.20 69.46
N ARG A 151 43.50 30.88 69.39
CA ARG A 151 44.29 30.14 70.40
C ARG A 151 45.76 30.54 70.41
N VAL A 152 46.36 30.79 69.25
CA VAL A 152 47.76 31.23 69.13
C VAL A 152 47.93 32.61 69.77
N GLN A 153 47.03 33.56 69.50
CA GLN A 153 47.07 34.90 70.11
C GLN A 153 47.01 34.84 71.65
N VAL A 154 46.15 33.98 72.21
CA VAL A 154 46.08 33.78 73.67
C VAL A 154 47.40 33.24 74.23
N LEU A 155 48.03 32.27 73.56
CA LEU A 155 49.31 31.72 73.99
C LEU A 155 50.45 32.73 73.92
N GLU A 156 50.47 33.58 72.89
CA GLU A 156 51.45 34.66 72.74
C GLU A 156 51.31 35.70 73.88
N ALA A 157 50.08 36.11 74.20
CA ALA A 157 49.81 37.01 75.31
C ALA A 157 50.20 36.43 76.68
N GLN A 158 50.00 35.12 76.88
CA GLN A 158 50.42 34.45 78.12
C GLN A 158 51.95 34.36 78.27
N LYS A 159 52.69 34.30 77.17
CA LYS A 159 54.16 34.27 77.18
C LYS A 159 54.75 35.65 77.48
N SER A 160 54.17 36.73 76.96
CA SER A 160 54.67 38.09 77.19
C SER A 160 54.46 38.58 78.63
N GLY A 161 53.39 38.15 79.32
CA GLY A 161 53.14 38.51 80.72
C GLY A 161 53.94 37.74 81.78
N LYS A 162 54.77 36.77 81.37
CA LYS A 162 55.65 35.98 82.26
C LYS A 162 57.14 36.35 82.14
N SER A 163 57.48 37.33 81.30
CA SER A 163 58.81 37.96 81.21
C SER A 163 58.89 39.18 82.11
#